data_AF-D6PQ83-F1
#
_entry.id   AF-D6PQ83-F1
#
_cell.length_a   1.000
_cell.length_b   1.000
_cell.length_c   1.000
_cell.angle_alpha   90.00
_cell.angle_beta   90.00
_cell.angle_gamma   90.00
#
_symmetry.space_group_name_H-M   'P 1'
#
loop_
_entity.id
_entity.type
_entity.pdbx_description
1 polymer ?
#
loop_
_entity_poly.entity_id
_entity_poly.type
_entity_poly.pdbx_seq_one_letter_code
_entity_poly.pdbx_strand_id
1 'polypeptide(L)'
;LLELVDYVNSPNGKFSEVGIQEVVRMVSANIFRTLNPQPRENKVIDALDLEEEEPSMDLAWPHLQLVYELFLRFVASPETDTKLAKRYIDQSFVLRLLDLFDSEDPRERDCLKTILHRIYGKFMVHRPFIRKSINNIFYRFVFETEKHNGIAEFLEILGSIING
;
A
#
# COMPACT_ATOMS: atom_id res chain seq x y z
N LEU A 1 12.08 -8.29 14.14
CA LEU A 1 11.45 -7.15 13.41
C LEU A 1 11.64 -5.83 14.15
N LEU A 2 11.31 -5.74 15.44
CA LEU A 2 11.53 -4.53 16.27
C LEU A 2 12.98 -4.01 16.19
N GLU A 3 13.98 -4.87 16.33
CA GLU A 3 15.39 -4.46 16.18
C GLU A 3 15.75 -3.91 14.78
N LEU A 4 15.11 -4.44 13.72
CA LEU A 4 15.31 -3.91 12.36
C LEU A 4 14.65 -2.55 12.19
N VAL A 5 13.51 -2.37 12.84
CA VAL A 5 12.79 -1.10 12.89
C VAL A 5 13.63 -0.03 13.61
N ASP A 6 14.27 -0.38 14.72
CA ASP A 6 15.19 0.49 15.45
C ASP A 6 16.48 0.78 14.66
N TYR A 7 16.98 -0.22 13.93
CA TYR A 7 18.14 -0.07 13.05
C TYR A 7 17.86 0.92 11.91
N VAL A 8 16.69 0.84 11.27
CA VAL A 8 16.28 1.78 10.19
C VAL A 8 16.14 3.21 10.71
N ASN A 9 15.81 3.38 12.00
CA ASN A 9 15.70 4.69 12.65
C ASN A 9 17.04 5.27 13.10
N SER A 10 18.06 4.43 13.25
CA SER A 10 19.37 4.87 13.71
C SER A 10 20.12 5.58 12.58
N PRO A 11 20.85 6.68 12.85
CA PRO A 11 21.64 7.38 11.85
C PRO A 11 22.90 6.59 11.49
N ASN A 12 22.72 5.51 10.73
CA ASN A 12 23.76 4.57 10.34
C ASN A 12 24.34 4.87 8.94
N GLY A 13 23.99 6.02 8.38
CA GLY A 13 24.33 6.41 7.00
C GLY A 13 23.46 5.70 5.95
N LYS A 14 23.84 5.85 4.68
CA LYS A 14 23.09 5.32 3.54
C LYS A 14 22.97 3.80 3.58
N PHE A 15 21.79 3.30 3.24
CA PHE A 15 21.59 1.86 3.04
C PHE A 15 22.43 1.35 1.87
N SER A 16 23.09 0.21 2.06
CA SER A 16 23.77 -0.50 0.98
C SER A 16 22.76 -1.06 -0.03
N GLU A 17 23.18 -1.29 -1.27
CA GLU A 17 22.31 -1.89 -2.31
C GLU A 17 21.77 -3.26 -1.87
N VAL A 18 22.61 -4.08 -1.23
CA VAL A 18 22.20 -5.37 -0.64
C VAL A 18 21.16 -5.17 0.46
N GLY A 19 21.36 -4.19 1.35
CA GLY A 19 20.39 -3.88 2.41
C GLY A 19 19.03 -3.46 1.85
N ILE A 20 19.03 -2.61 0.83
CA ILE A 20 17.81 -2.20 0.11
C ILE A 20 17.09 -3.44 -0.48
N GLN A 21 17.84 -4.30 -1.18
CA GLN A 21 17.29 -5.50 -1.79
C GLN A 21 16.63 -6.43 -0.75
N GLU A 22 17.30 -6.69 0.38
CA GLU A 22 16.77 -7.58 1.41
C GLU A 22 15.56 -6.97 2.13
N VAL A 23 15.55 -5.66 2.40
CA VAL A 23 14.36 -4.99 2.96
C VAL A 23 13.17 -5.12 2.02
N VAL A 24 13.34 -4.81 0.73
CA VAL A 24 12.24 -4.91 -0.25
C VAL A 24 11.78 -6.35 -0.41
N ARG A 25 12.70 -7.33 -0.43
CA ARG A 25 12.35 -8.77 -0.47
C ARG A 25 11.56 -9.18 0.76
N MET A 26 12.03 -8.83 1.96
CA MET A 26 11.38 -9.20 3.22
C MET A 26 9.97 -8.60 3.28
N VAL A 27 9.81 -7.31 2.98
CA VAL A 27 8.49 -6.66 2.92
C VAL A 27 7.59 -7.37 1.91
N SER A 28 8.10 -7.61 0.70
CA SER A 28 7.33 -8.28 -0.36
C SER A 28 6.83 -9.66 0.04
N ALA A 29 7.65 -10.45 0.75
CA ALA A 29 7.31 -11.79 1.19
C ALA A 29 6.25 -11.82 2.30
N ASN A 30 6.06 -10.70 3.02
CA ASN A 30 5.15 -10.62 4.16
C ASN A 30 3.82 -9.94 3.81
N ILE A 31 3.82 -8.88 2.98
CA ILE A 31 2.60 -8.10 2.71
C ILE A 31 1.85 -8.56 1.46
N PHE A 32 2.56 -9.00 0.42
CA PHE A 32 1.91 -9.31 -0.86
C PHE A 32 1.24 -10.69 -0.81
N ARG A 33 -0.09 -10.64 -0.78
CA ARG A 33 -0.97 -11.81 -0.75
C ARG A 33 -2.19 -11.54 -1.62
N THR A 34 -2.85 -12.60 -2.06
CA THR A 34 -4.16 -12.49 -2.69
C THR A 34 -5.18 -12.20 -1.58
N LEU A 35 -5.89 -11.08 -1.69
CA LEU A 35 -7.02 -10.79 -0.82
C LEU A 35 -8.20 -11.68 -1.20
N ASN A 36 -9.01 -12.06 -0.22
CA ASN A 36 -10.21 -12.83 -0.51
C ASN A 36 -11.13 -12.00 -1.41
N PRO A 37 -11.58 -12.55 -2.56
CA PRO A 37 -12.47 -11.83 -3.44
C PRO A 37 -13.76 -11.55 -2.70
N GLN A 38 -14.12 -10.27 -2.60
CA GLN A 38 -15.44 -9.82 -2.20
C GLN A 38 -16.49 -10.60 -3.01
N PRO A 39 -17.51 -11.21 -2.38
CA PRO A 39 -18.61 -11.82 -3.12
C PRO A 39 -19.24 -10.74 -4.00
N ARG A 40 -19.15 -10.93 -5.32
CA ARG A 40 -19.77 -10.04 -6.30
C ARG A 40 -21.26 -10.33 -6.28
N GLU A 41 -22.03 -9.56 -5.51
CA GLU A 41 -23.47 -9.68 -5.48
C GLU A 41 -24.07 -9.16 -6.80
N ASN A 42 -24.02 -9.98 -7.85
CA ASN A 42 -24.92 -9.84 -8.98
C ASN A 42 -26.27 -10.47 -8.62
N LYS A 43 -26.95 -9.94 -7.61
CA LYS A 43 -28.37 -10.22 -7.42
C LYS A 43 -29.06 -8.99 -6.83
N VAL A 44 -30.13 -8.61 -7.53
CA VAL A 44 -31.25 -7.85 -6.98
C VAL A 44 -31.70 -8.55 -5.69
N ILE A 45 -31.19 -8.11 -4.55
CA ILE A 45 -31.61 -8.57 -3.22
C ILE A 45 -31.88 -7.31 -2.40
N ASP A 46 -32.99 -7.37 -1.70
CA ASP A 46 -33.68 -6.30 -0.99
C ASP A 46 -32.76 -5.29 -0.29
N ALA A 47 -33.14 -4.03 -0.41
CA ALA A 47 -32.55 -2.85 0.23
C ALA A 47 -32.72 -2.83 1.77
N LEU A 48 -32.76 -3.99 2.43
CA LEU A 48 -33.10 -4.11 3.86
C LEU A 48 -32.11 -4.95 4.68
N ASP A 49 -31.06 -5.54 4.09
CA ASP A 49 -30.04 -6.34 4.80
C ASP A 49 -28.61 -5.79 4.62
N LEU A 50 -28.47 -4.49 4.32
CA LEU A 50 -27.19 -3.78 4.45
C LEU A 50 -26.86 -3.54 5.93
N GLU A 51 -26.86 -4.58 6.75
CA GLU A 51 -26.05 -4.52 7.97
C GLU A 51 -24.62 -4.32 7.48
N GLU A 52 -24.02 -3.17 7.83
CA GLU A 52 -22.63 -2.87 7.58
C GLU A 52 -21.80 -4.07 8.06
N GLU A 53 -21.39 -4.97 7.15
CA GLU A 53 -20.54 -6.11 7.51
C GLU A 53 -19.32 -5.53 8.24
N GLU A 54 -19.20 -5.84 9.53
CA GLU A 54 -18.09 -5.34 10.34
C GLU A 54 -16.78 -5.69 9.62
N PRO A 55 -15.90 -4.70 9.39
CA PRO A 55 -14.69 -4.92 8.61
C PRO A 55 -13.87 -6.03 9.24
N SER A 56 -13.48 -7.01 8.43
CA SER A 56 -12.69 -8.13 8.92
C SER A 56 -11.29 -7.63 9.32
N MET A 57 -10.83 -8.12 10.48
CA MET A 57 -9.57 -7.71 11.08
C MET A 57 -8.54 -8.83 10.90
N ASP A 58 -7.36 -8.51 10.37
CA ASP A 58 -6.34 -9.53 10.10
C ASP A 58 -5.74 -10.05 11.43
N LEU A 59 -5.80 -11.36 11.65
CA LEU A 59 -5.25 -11.99 12.85
C LEU A 59 -3.72 -11.88 12.94
N ALA A 60 -3.05 -11.75 11.79
CA ALA A 60 -1.60 -11.53 11.71
C ALA A 60 -1.22 -10.05 11.85
N TRP A 61 -2.17 -9.17 12.17
CA TRP A 61 -1.92 -7.73 12.28
C TRP A 61 -0.73 -7.34 13.17
N PRO A 62 -0.51 -7.93 14.36
CA PRO A 62 0.66 -7.57 15.17
C PRO A 62 2.00 -7.75 14.45
N HIS A 63 2.09 -8.71 13.52
CA HIS A 63 3.25 -8.92 12.67
C HIS A 63 3.23 -7.98 11.46
N LEU A 64 2.10 -7.88 10.75
CA LEU A 64 1.95 -7.02 9.56
C LEU A 64 2.21 -5.55 9.89
N GLN A 65 1.74 -5.08 11.04
CA GLN A 65 1.97 -3.72 11.54
C GLN A 65 3.46 -3.40 11.58
N LEU A 66 4.30 -4.31 12.10
CA LEU A 66 5.75 -4.12 12.17
C LEU A 66 6.40 -4.11 10.79
N VAL A 67 5.90 -4.93 9.86
CA VAL A 67 6.41 -4.96 8.48
C VAL A 67 6.07 -3.66 7.75
N TYR A 68 4.83 -3.16 7.90
CA TYR A 68 4.41 -1.87 7.34
C TYR A 68 5.16 -0.70 7.97
N GLU A 69 5.36 -0.70 9.29
CA GLU A 69 6.12 0.33 10.01
C GLU A 69 7.59 0.36 9.55
N LEU A 70 8.23 -0.81 9.42
CA LEU A 70 9.58 -0.92 8.87
C LEU A 70 9.64 -0.31 7.48
N PHE A 71 8.72 -0.70 6.60
CA PHE A 71 8.74 -0.24 5.21
C PHE A 71 8.48 1.27 5.10
N LEU A 72 7.54 1.79 5.89
CA LEU A 72 7.27 3.22 5.95
C LEU A 72 8.51 4.00 6.37
N ARG A 73 9.21 3.56 7.42
CA ARG A 73 10.46 4.18 7.88
C ARG A 73 11.56 4.10 6.83
N PHE A 74 11.71 2.96 6.19
CA PHE A 74 12.66 2.78 5.09
C PHE A 74 12.38 3.74 3.93
N VAL A 75 11.13 3.85 3.48
CA VAL A 75 10.77 4.77 2.38
C VAL A 75 10.93 6.23 2.82
N ALA A 76 10.56 6.58 4.06
CA ALA A 76 10.65 7.95 4.56
C ALA A 76 12.10 8.40 4.85
N SER A 77 13.01 7.46 5.16
CA SER A 77 14.37 7.78 5.60
C SER A 77 15.18 8.56 4.56
N PRO A 78 15.81 9.70 4.93
CA PRO A 78 16.67 10.46 4.01
C PRO A 78 17.87 9.65 3.50
N GLU A 79 18.26 8.60 4.24
CA GLU A 79 19.37 7.70 3.92
C GLU A 79 19.06 6.73 2.77
N THR A 80 17.79 6.61 2.38
CA THR A 80 17.37 5.75 1.27
C THR A 80 17.67 6.41 -0.08
N ASP A 81 18.70 5.92 -0.75
CA ASP A 81 19.08 6.37 -2.09
C ASP A 81 18.02 6.00 -3.13
N THR A 82 17.34 7.01 -3.66
CA THR A 82 16.23 6.83 -4.62
C THR A 82 16.69 6.29 -5.97
N LYS A 83 17.96 6.49 -6.36
CA LYS A 83 18.51 5.99 -7.62
C LYS A 83 18.71 4.47 -7.57
N LEU A 84 19.05 3.94 -6.40
CA LEU A 84 19.19 2.51 -6.16
C LEU A 84 17.85 1.86 -5.84
N ALA A 85 17.10 2.42 -4.88
CA ALA A 85 15.85 1.83 -4.41
C ALA A 85 14.77 1.68 -5.50
N LYS A 86 14.71 2.58 -6.48
CA LYS A 86 13.77 2.46 -7.62
C LYS A 86 13.98 1.22 -8.50
N ARG A 87 15.12 0.53 -8.38
CA ARG A 87 15.37 -0.74 -9.08
C ARG A 87 14.61 -1.90 -8.46
N TYR A 88 14.22 -1.77 -7.19
CA TYR A 88 13.56 -2.81 -6.40
C TYR A 88 12.11 -2.44 -6.07
N ILE A 89 11.83 -1.16 -5.82
CA ILE A 89 10.48 -0.60 -5.79
C ILE A 89 10.13 -0.24 -7.24
N ASP A 90 9.86 -1.23 -8.06
CA ASP A 90 9.54 -1.03 -9.47
C ASP A 90 8.02 -0.92 -9.71
N GLN A 91 7.60 -0.85 -10.98
CA GLN A 91 6.17 -0.80 -11.31
C GLN A 91 5.40 -2.05 -10.85
N SER A 92 6.04 -3.22 -10.82
CA SER A 92 5.41 -4.46 -10.36
C SER A 92 5.18 -4.43 -8.86
N PHE A 93 6.17 -3.96 -8.09
CA PHE A 93 6.03 -3.72 -6.65
C PHE A 93 4.90 -2.75 -6.37
N VAL A 94 4.86 -1.60 -7.08
CA VAL A 94 3.82 -0.59 -6.91
C VAL A 94 2.44 -1.15 -7.25
N LEU A 95 2.31 -1.93 -8.32
CA LEU A 95 1.03 -2.53 -8.70
C LEU A 95 0.51 -3.48 -7.59
N ARG A 96 1.36 -4.37 -7.09
CA ARG A 96 0.98 -5.27 -5.99
C ARG A 96 0.68 -4.52 -4.68
N LEU A 97 1.32 -3.38 -4.45
CA LEU A 97 0.99 -2.51 -3.32
C LEU A 97 -0.40 -1.87 -3.48
N LEU A 98 -0.77 -1.47 -4.70
CA LEU A 98 -2.10 -0.94 -5.00
C LEU A 98 -3.19 -2.00 -4.85
N ASP A 99 -2.92 -3.25 -5.23
CA ASP A 99 -3.88 -4.36 -5.07
C ASP A 99 -4.28 -4.58 -3.60
N LEU A 100 -3.39 -4.28 -2.65
CA LEU A 100 -3.67 -4.43 -1.20
C LEU A 100 -4.65 -3.38 -0.66
N PHE A 101 -4.94 -2.29 -1.39
CA PHE A 101 -5.93 -1.30 -0.96
C PHE A 101 -7.36 -1.84 -0.89
N ASP A 102 -7.63 -3.00 -1.49
CA ASP A 102 -8.91 -3.68 -1.35
C ASP A 102 -9.04 -4.47 -0.03
N SER A 103 -8.06 -4.37 0.88
CA SER A 103 -8.11 -5.00 2.20
C SER A 103 -9.32 -4.51 3.00
N GLU A 104 -10.00 -5.42 3.68
CA GLU A 104 -11.13 -5.09 4.58
C GLU A 104 -10.65 -4.42 5.87
N ASP A 105 -9.41 -4.69 6.29
CA ASP A 105 -8.83 -4.15 7.51
C ASP A 105 -8.46 -2.65 7.31
N PRO A 106 -9.18 -1.71 7.96
CA PRO A 106 -8.93 -0.27 7.80
C PRO A 106 -7.52 0.14 8.24
N ARG A 107 -6.91 -0.62 9.18
CA ARG A 107 -5.56 -0.32 9.67
C ARG A 107 -4.51 -0.58 8.59
N GLU A 108 -4.72 -1.63 7.80
CA GLU A 108 -3.86 -1.95 6.65
C GLU A 108 -3.98 -0.86 5.59
N ARG A 109 -5.20 -0.43 5.27
CA ARG A 109 -5.43 0.65 4.29
C ARG A 109 -4.79 1.98 4.69
N ASP A 110 -4.83 2.36 5.97
CA ASP A 110 -4.19 3.59 6.43
C ASP A 110 -2.65 3.53 6.34
N CYS A 111 -2.05 2.37 6.63
CA CYS A 111 -0.62 2.13 6.41
C CYS A 111 -0.25 2.24 4.92
N LEU A 112 -1.01 1.56 4.06
CA LEU A 112 -0.82 1.58 2.61
C LEU A 112 -0.96 2.99 2.04
N LYS A 113 -1.96 3.75 2.49
CA LYS A 113 -2.16 5.16 2.13
C LYS A 113 -0.92 5.99 2.39
N THR A 114 -0.41 5.88 3.61
CA THR A 114 0.76 6.65 4.04
C THR A 114 2.01 6.24 3.25
N ILE A 115 2.23 4.94 3.07
CA ILE A 115 3.36 4.40 2.30
C ILE A 115 3.30 4.84 0.83
N LEU A 116 2.14 4.69 0.19
CA LEU A 116 1.95 5.07 -1.21
C LEU A 116 2.18 6.57 -1.42
N HIS A 117 1.69 7.41 -0.51
CA HIS A 117 1.95 8.85 -0.54
C HIS A 117 3.47 9.13 -0.44
N ARG A 118 4.19 8.47 0.47
CA ARG A 118 5.66 8.62 0.57
C ARG A 118 6.38 8.14 -0.69
N ILE A 119 5.96 7.02 -1.27
CA ILE A 119 6.52 6.51 -2.54
C ILE A 119 6.29 7.53 -3.66
N TYR A 120 5.07 8.05 -3.79
CA TYR A 120 4.71 9.04 -4.81
C TYR A 120 5.55 10.33 -4.70
N GLY A 121 5.71 10.84 -3.48
CA GLY A 121 6.51 12.03 -3.20
C GLY A 121 7.98 11.81 -3.56
N LYS A 122 8.57 10.72 -3.08
CA LYS A 122 10.01 10.43 -3.15
C LYS A 122 10.48 9.90 -4.49
N PHE A 123 9.72 9.00 -5.11
CA PHE A 123 10.11 8.34 -6.36
C PHE A 123 9.34 8.93 -7.55
N MET A 124 9.82 10.10 -8.01
CA MET A 124 9.18 10.84 -9.11
C MET A 124 8.93 10.00 -10.38
N VAL A 125 9.79 9.01 -10.64
CA VAL A 125 9.69 8.09 -11.79
C VAL A 125 8.41 7.26 -11.79
N HIS A 126 7.84 6.94 -10.63
CA HIS A 126 6.61 6.14 -10.53
C HIS A 126 5.34 6.96 -10.61
N ARG A 127 5.40 8.29 -10.49
CA ARG A 127 4.20 9.15 -10.44
C ARG A 127 3.25 8.95 -11.63
N PRO A 128 3.71 8.88 -12.90
CA PRO A 128 2.80 8.65 -14.02
C PRO A 128 2.13 7.28 -13.95
N PHE A 129 2.87 6.26 -13.52
CA PHE A 129 2.35 4.91 -13.37
C PHE A 129 1.31 4.83 -12.25
N ILE A 130 1.61 5.38 -11.06
CA ILE A 130 0.69 5.40 -9.92
C ILE A 130 -0.64 6.06 -10.30
N ARG A 131 -0.62 7.26 -10.92
CA ARG A 131 -1.85 7.94 -11.35
C ARG A 131 -2.65 7.10 -12.35
N LYS A 132 -1.97 6.50 -13.34
CA LYS A 132 -2.63 5.63 -14.33
C LYS A 132 -3.27 4.42 -13.67
N SER A 133 -2.58 3.77 -12.75
CA SER A 133 -3.07 2.58 -12.07
C SER A 133 -4.25 2.91 -11.14
N ILE A 134 -4.20 4.00 -10.38
CA ILE A 134 -5.34 4.46 -9.57
C ILE A 134 -6.54 4.80 -10.46
N ASN A 135 -6.34 5.48 -11.59
CA ASN A 135 -7.43 5.76 -12.53
C ASN A 135 -8.06 4.47 -13.07
N ASN A 136 -7.26 3.45 -13.40
CA ASN A 136 -7.79 2.17 -13.84
C ASN A 136 -8.63 1.48 -12.75
N ILE A 137 -8.21 1.58 -11.48
CA ILE A 137 -9.00 1.09 -10.34
C ILE A 137 -10.33 1.82 -10.26
N PHE A 138 -10.33 3.15 -10.38
CA PHE A 138 -11.57 3.94 -10.42
C PHE A 138 -12.47 3.61 -11.61
N TYR A 139 -11.92 3.41 -12.81
CA TYR A 139 -12.71 2.98 -13.96
C TYR A 139 -13.39 1.64 -13.69
N ARG A 140 -12.65 0.67 -13.15
CA ARG A 140 -13.20 -0.64 -12.79
C ARG A 140 -14.27 -0.54 -11.71
N PHE A 141 -14.02 0.26 -10.68
CA PHE A 141 -14.99 0.52 -9.62
C PHE A 141 -16.29 1.12 -10.16
N VAL A 142 -16.21 2.20 -10.97
CA VAL A 142 -17.39 2.92 -11.47
C VAL A 142 -18.17 2.13 -12.53
N PHE A 143 -17.48 1.38 -13.39
CA PHE A 143 -18.11 0.79 -14.59
C PHE A 143 -18.25 -0.74 -14.53
N GLU A 144 -17.58 -1.44 -13.62
CA GLU A 144 -17.58 -2.91 -13.59
C GLU A 144 -18.00 -3.52 -12.25
N THR A 145 -17.46 -3.05 -11.13
CA THR A 145 -17.59 -3.77 -9.85
C THR A 145 -18.47 -3.08 -8.82
N GLU A 146 -18.57 -1.75 -8.83
CA GLU A 146 -19.26 -0.91 -7.83
C GLU A 146 -18.85 -1.17 -6.36
N LYS A 147 -17.80 -1.97 -6.14
CA LYS A 147 -17.26 -2.35 -4.83
C LYS A 147 -15.74 -2.35 -4.88
N HIS A 148 -15.13 -1.63 -3.93
CA HIS A 148 -13.69 -1.62 -3.65
C HIS A 148 -13.45 -0.90 -2.29
N ASN A 149 -12.69 -1.50 -1.38
CA ASN A 149 -12.55 -0.98 0.00
C ASN A 149 -11.69 0.28 0.11
N GLY A 150 -10.70 0.45 -0.78
CA GLY A 150 -9.71 1.53 -0.71
C GLY A 150 -10.01 2.84 -1.45
N ILE A 151 -11.27 3.07 -1.89
CA ILE A 151 -11.59 4.25 -2.72
C ILE A 151 -11.36 5.56 -1.95
N ALA A 152 -11.74 5.61 -0.68
CA ALA A 152 -11.57 6.80 0.15
C ALA A 152 -10.09 7.17 0.31
N GLU A 153 -9.23 6.19 0.59
CA GLU A 153 -7.80 6.39 0.76
C GLU A 153 -7.12 6.85 -0.53
N PHE A 154 -7.53 6.32 -1.69
CA PHE A 154 -7.04 6.82 -2.97
C PHE A 154 -7.44 8.28 -3.22
N LEU A 155 -8.66 8.67 -2.86
CA LEU A 155 -9.13 10.06 -3.00
C LEU A 155 -8.35 11.01 -2.07
N GLU A 156 -8.05 10.61 -0.84
CA GLU A 156 -7.20 11.40 0.07
C GLU A 156 -5.80 11.63 -0.51
N ILE A 157 -5.18 10.58 -1.07
CA ILE A 157 -3.85 10.68 -1.70
C ILE A 157 -3.90 11.62 -2.90
N LEU A 158 -4.89 11.46 -3.78
CA LEU A 158 -5.05 12.32 -4.95
C LEU A 158 -5.34 13.77 -4.55
N GLY A 159 -6.16 13.99 -3.51
CA GLY A 159 -6.42 15.32 -2.95
C GLY A 159 -5.13 15.99 -2.47
N SER A 160 -4.28 15.27 -1.74
CA SER A 160 -2.96 15.78 -1.34
C SER A 160 -2.08 16.10 -2.56
N ILE A 161 -2.06 15.23 -3.58
CA ILE A 161 -1.26 15.42 -4.79
C ILE A 161 -1.70 16.66 -5.59
N ILE A 162 -3.00 16.95 -5.61
CA ILE A 162 -3.57 18.09 -6.33
C ILE A 162 -3.26 19.40 -5.61
N ASN A 163 -3.30 19.41 -4.27
CA ASN A 163 -3.05 20.60 -3.46
C ASN A 163 -1.57 21.05 -3.48
N GLY A 164 -0.65 20.16 -3.85
CA GLY A 164 0.79 20.44 -3.95
C GLY A 164 1.54 20.08 -2.68
#